data_AF-B4K2Z5-F1
#
_entry.id   AF-B4K2Z5-F1
#
_cell.length_a   1.000
_cell.length_b   1.000
_cell.length_c   1.000
_cell.angle_alpha   90.00
_cell.angle_beta   90.00
_cell.angle_gamma   90.00
#
_symmetry.space_group_name_H-M   'P 1'
#
loop_
_entity.id
_entity.type
_entity.pdbx_description
1 polymer ?
#
loop_
_entity_poly.entity_id
_entity_poly.type
_entity_poly.pdbx_seq_one_letter_code
_entity_poly.pdbx_strand_id
1 'polypeptide(L)'
;MGFEKLGGDYKKVMLDGIRAIRKTITILMLVYIACLVTFTGFPAVYYAFYNKRILILQFLLPFVDKNTTIGYWLLCGVHSVCLNFGGLGNFVGDAFFLTFIGNVPLLKDILACKFKHLNRLMDRKAPEKATSAQLRKAMVNIILWHKKYLSLQFRVRRIYFGVIAAQILSSFFSVLSSMYCLLTGDWPAAPVYLIFSLLTLYLYCGLGTIVEKSNDDCVTIIYTECRWYDLPISEQHFLLLMLRMSQTTSSLSVAGMMPLNVNTALQLTKAAYSMGMMLMTNED
;
A
#
# COMPACT_ATOMS: atom_id res chain seq x y z
N MET A 1 0.00 -11.99 -26.73
CA MET A 1 -0.97 -13.10 -26.88
C MET A 1 -2.07 -12.84 -25.86
N GLY A 2 -3.26 -12.44 -26.32
CA GLY A 2 -4.32 -11.91 -25.45
C GLY A 2 -4.85 -12.94 -24.45
N PHE A 3 -4.84 -12.59 -23.17
CA PHE A 3 -5.35 -13.42 -22.07
C PHE A 3 -6.85 -13.75 -22.19
N GLU A 4 -7.57 -13.07 -23.08
CA GLU A 4 -8.99 -13.33 -23.40
C GLU A 4 -9.24 -14.73 -23.98
N LYS A 5 -8.24 -15.37 -24.58
CA LYS A 5 -8.38 -16.72 -25.19
C LYS A 5 -8.06 -17.87 -24.21
N LEU A 6 -7.56 -17.59 -23.00
CA LEU A 6 -7.18 -18.62 -22.02
C LEU A 6 -8.19 -18.67 -20.85
N GLY A 7 -9.37 -19.25 -21.07
CA GLY A 7 -10.26 -19.79 -20.02
C GLY A 7 -10.92 -18.78 -19.05
N GLY A 8 -12.05 -19.19 -18.47
CA GLY A 8 -12.81 -18.38 -17.49
C GLY A 8 -12.03 -18.05 -16.21
N ASP A 9 -11.13 -18.96 -15.79
CA ASP A 9 -10.35 -18.84 -14.55
C ASP A 9 -9.43 -17.61 -14.56
N TYR A 10 -8.73 -17.34 -15.68
CA TYR A 10 -7.83 -16.19 -15.80
C TYR A 10 -8.59 -14.86 -15.78
N LYS A 11 -9.71 -14.79 -16.52
CA LYS A 11 -10.56 -13.60 -16.55
C LYS A 11 -11.11 -13.29 -15.16
N LYS A 12 -11.55 -14.31 -14.43
CA LYS A 12 -12.05 -14.17 -13.05
C LYS A 12 -10.98 -13.58 -12.13
N VAL A 13 -9.79 -14.19 -12.10
CA VAL A 13 -8.66 -13.71 -11.25
C VAL A 13 -8.26 -12.27 -11.60
N MET A 14 -8.18 -11.93 -12.88
CA MET A 14 -7.84 -10.57 -13.29
C MET A 14 -8.90 -9.55 -12.85
N LEU A 15 -10.19 -9.87 -13.04
CA LEU A 15 -11.28 -8.99 -12.61
C LEU A 15 -11.34 -8.84 -11.10
N ASP A 16 -11.13 -9.91 -10.33
CA ASP A 16 -11.13 -9.88 -8.88
C ASP A 16 -9.95 -9.04 -8.35
N GLY A 17 -8.75 -9.20 -8.93
CA GLY A 17 -7.59 -8.38 -8.59
C GLY A 17 -7.78 -6.89 -8.90
N ILE A 18 -8.28 -6.56 -10.10
CA ILE A 18 -8.57 -5.17 -10.49
C ILE A 18 -9.65 -4.57 -9.57
N ARG A 19 -10.69 -5.35 -9.23
CA ARG A 19 -11.75 -4.91 -8.32
C ARG A 19 -11.22 -4.63 -6.93
N ALA A 20 -10.32 -5.47 -6.41
CA ALA A 20 -9.68 -5.25 -5.12
C ALA A 20 -8.86 -3.95 -5.12
N ILE A 21 -7.99 -3.74 -6.12
CA ILE A 21 -7.20 -2.50 -6.26
C ILE A 21 -8.11 -1.28 -6.33
N ARG A 22 -9.13 -1.31 -7.19
CA ARG A 22 -10.07 -0.19 -7.36
C ARG A 22 -10.82 0.11 -6.07
N LYS A 23 -11.27 -0.92 -5.34
CA LYS A 23 -11.96 -0.75 -4.06
C LYS A 23 -11.05 -0.09 -3.04
N THR A 24 -9.79 -0.52 -2.92
CA THR A 24 -8.81 0.08 -1.99
C THR A 24 -8.51 1.53 -2.34
N ILE A 25 -8.30 1.85 -3.62
CA ILE A 25 -8.09 3.25 -4.08
C ILE A 25 -9.33 4.11 -3.80
N THR A 26 -10.54 3.57 -3.99
CA THR A 26 -11.79 4.31 -3.71
C THR A 26 -11.92 4.61 -2.22
N ILE A 27 -11.62 3.64 -1.34
CA ILE A 27 -11.62 3.84 0.10
C ILE A 27 -10.59 4.91 0.49
N LEU A 28 -9.37 4.84 -0.07
CA LEU A 28 -8.34 5.84 0.16
C LEU A 28 -8.80 7.24 -0.26
N MET A 29 -9.42 7.35 -1.44
CA MET A 29 -9.95 8.62 -1.94
C MET A 29 -10.99 9.22 -0.98
N LEU A 30 -11.93 8.40 -0.48
CA LEU A 30 -12.94 8.85 0.48
C LEU A 30 -12.32 9.35 1.79
N VAL A 31 -11.27 8.68 2.29
CA VAL A 31 -10.52 9.12 3.48
C VAL A 31 -9.87 10.48 3.24
N TYR A 32 -9.17 10.67 2.12
CA TYR A 32 -8.53 11.93 1.78
C TYR A 32 -9.55 13.06 1.63
N ILE A 33 -10.67 12.81 0.95
CA ILE A 33 -11.75 13.80 0.80
C ILE A 33 -12.34 14.16 2.17
N ALA A 34 -12.66 13.18 3.01
CA ALA A 34 -13.20 13.42 4.35
C ALA A 34 -12.24 14.26 5.21
N CYS A 35 -10.93 13.96 5.13
CA CYS A 35 -9.88 14.72 5.81
C CYS A 35 -9.84 16.17 5.30
N LEU A 36 -9.75 16.38 3.98
CA LEU A 36 -9.68 17.70 3.37
C LEU A 36 -10.91 18.58 3.66
N VAL A 37 -12.11 17.98 3.60
CA VAL A 37 -13.38 18.66 3.95
C VAL A 37 -13.37 19.06 5.42
N THR A 38 -12.92 18.19 6.31
CA THR A 38 -12.87 18.47 7.75
C THR A 38 -11.91 19.63 8.04
N PHE A 39 -10.69 19.61 7.49
CA PHE A 39 -9.70 20.68 7.71
C PHE A 39 -10.10 22.01 7.07
N THR A 40 -10.71 21.98 5.88
CA THR A 40 -11.17 23.21 5.21
C THR A 40 -12.39 23.81 5.91
N GLY A 41 -13.31 22.98 6.40
CA GLY A 41 -14.51 23.41 7.13
C GLY A 41 -14.23 23.81 8.59
N PHE A 42 -13.10 23.37 9.16
CA PHE A 42 -12.78 23.54 10.57
C PHE A 42 -12.85 25.00 11.07
N PRO A 43 -12.27 26.01 10.39
CA PRO A 43 -12.35 27.39 10.85
C PRO A 43 -13.77 27.95 10.85
N ALA A 44 -14.59 27.59 9.85
CA ALA A 44 -15.96 28.07 9.73
C ALA A 44 -16.84 27.49 10.86
N VAL A 45 -16.70 26.19 11.13
CA VAL A 45 -17.39 25.52 12.25
C VAL A 45 -16.94 26.12 13.58
N TYR A 46 -15.63 26.26 13.79
CA TYR A 46 -15.10 26.79 15.05
C TYR A 46 -15.51 28.25 15.29
N TYR A 47 -15.53 29.07 14.23
CA TYR A 47 -16.04 30.44 14.29
C TYR A 47 -17.54 30.48 14.62
N ALA A 48 -18.35 29.60 14.03
CA ALA A 48 -19.80 29.56 14.29
C ALA A 48 -20.15 29.17 15.74
N PHE A 49 -19.41 28.23 16.35
CA PHE A 49 -19.70 27.75 17.71
C PHE A 49 -19.04 28.58 18.82
N TYR A 50 -17.79 29.01 18.62
CA TYR A 50 -16.97 29.63 19.68
C TYR A 50 -16.69 31.11 19.43
N ASN A 51 -17.10 31.67 18.29
CA ASN A 51 -16.84 33.05 17.86
C ASN A 51 -15.35 33.44 17.88
N LYS A 52 -14.48 32.43 17.75
CA LYS A 52 -13.01 32.54 17.79
C LYS A 52 -12.44 32.25 16.41
N ARG A 53 -11.47 33.07 15.99
CA ARG A 53 -10.76 32.91 14.71
C ARG A 53 -9.56 32.00 14.89
N ILE A 54 -9.62 30.81 14.30
CA ILE A 54 -8.48 29.87 14.22
C ILE A 54 -8.01 29.78 12.78
N LEU A 55 -6.70 29.75 12.58
CA LEU A 55 -6.08 29.54 11.28
C LEU A 55 -5.93 28.05 10.99
N ILE A 56 -6.09 27.66 9.73
CA ILE A 56 -5.92 26.25 9.29
C ILE A 56 -4.43 25.88 9.37
N LEU A 57 -3.57 26.76 8.84
CA LEU A 57 -2.12 26.64 8.86
C LEU A 57 -1.53 27.82 9.64
N GLN A 58 -0.37 27.65 10.25
CA GLN A 58 0.20 28.68 11.13
C GLN A 58 1.00 29.78 10.41
N PHE A 59 1.20 29.67 9.09
CA PHE A 59 1.96 30.67 8.34
C PHE A 59 1.10 31.90 7.97
N LEU A 60 1.72 33.07 8.03
CA LEU A 60 1.13 34.37 7.73
C LEU A 60 1.63 34.85 6.38
N LEU A 61 0.74 35.46 5.58
CA LEU A 61 1.15 36.12 4.34
C LEU A 61 1.66 37.53 4.65
N PRO A 62 2.82 37.94 4.11
CA PRO A 62 3.22 39.34 4.20
C PRO A 62 2.14 40.20 3.56
N PHE A 63 1.86 41.36 4.17
CA PHE A 63 0.82 42.33 3.75
C PHE A 63 -0.65 41.94 4.01
N VAL A 64 -0.93 40.81 4.67
CA VAL A 64 -2.31 40.43 5.06
C VAL A 64 -2.45 40.42 6.59
N ASP A 65 -3.26 41.33 7.13
CA ASP A 65 -3.55 41.36 8.57
C ASP A 65 -4.63 40.34 8.96
N LYS A 66 -4.25 39.40 9.84
CA LYS A 66 -5.14 38.37 10.41
C LYS A 66 -6.26 38.93 11.28
N ASN A 67 -6.08 40.14 11.83
CA ASN A 67 -7.05 40.74 12.74
C ASN A 67 -8.24 41.36 11.99
N THR A 68 -8.04 41.71 10.72
CA THR A 68 -9.11 42.21 9.85
C THR A 68 -9.96 41.05 9.33
N THR A 69 -11.28 41.19 9.32
CA THR A 69 -12.21 40.12 8.85
C THR A 69 -11.91 39.67 7.42
N ILE A 70 -11.64 40.62 6.52
CA ILE A 70 -11.29 40.33 5.12
C ILE A 70 -9.95 39.59 5.03
N GLY A 71 -8.95 40.04 5.78
CA GLY A 71 -7.62 39.42 5.80
C GLY A 71 -7.65 37.99 6.36
N TYR A 72 -8.45 37.75 7.40
CA TYR A 72 -8.66 36.41 7.96
C TYR A 72 -9.25 35.44 6.92
N TRP A 73 -10.36 35.81 6.27
CA TRP A 73 -11.00 34.94 5.27
C TRP A 73 -10.14 34.74 4.02
N LEU A 74 -9.40 35.76 3.60
CA LEU A 74 -8.42 35.65 2.52
C LEU A 74 -7.33 34.64 2.88
N LEU A 75 -6.79 34.71 4.10
CA LEU A 75 -5.76 33.79 4.59
C LEU A 75 -6.29 32.35 4.69
N CYS A 76 -7.52 32.16 5.19
CA CYS A 76 -8.19 30.86 5.18
C CYS A 76 -8.39 30.30 3.77
N GLY A 77 -8.74 31.16 2.80
CA GLY A 77 -8.86 30.78 1.39
C GLY A 77 -7.53 30.27 0.82
N VAL A 78 -6.44 31.00 1.05
CA VAL A 78 -5.10 30.58 0.61
C VAL A 78 -4.67 29.28 1.28
N HIS A 79 -4.88 29.15 2.60
CA HIS A 79 -4.58 27.90 3.33
C HIS A 79 -5.37 26.73 2.78
N SER A 80 -6.64 26.92 2.44
CA SER A 80 -7.47 25.87 1.83
C SER A 80 -6.94 25.43 0.47
N VAL A 81 -6.51 26.37 -0.39
CA VAL A 81 -5.89 26.03 -1.68
C VAL A 81 -4.61 25.21 -1.49
N CYS A 82 -3.74 25.63 -0.57
CA CYS A 82 -2.51 24.88 -0.26
C CYS A 82 -2.81 23.47 0.28
N LEU A 83 -3.79 23.35 1.19
CA LEU A 83 -4.18 22.09 1.80
C LEU A 83 -4.76 21.12 0.75
N ASN A 84 -5.62 21.61 -0.13
CA ASN A 84 -6.17 20.80 -1.23
C ASN A 84 -5.09 20.37 -2.21
N PHE A 85 -4.16 21.26 -2.58
CA PHE A 85 -3.06 20.91 -3.47
C PHE A 85 -2.15 19.84 -2.85
N GLY A 86 -1.75 20.00 -1.59
CA GLY A 86 -0.93 19.02 -0.87
C GLY A 86 -1.64 17.69 -0.64
N GLY A 87 -2.93 17.71 -0.28
CA GLY A 87 -3.71 16.49 -0.06
C GLY A 87 -3.95 15.70 -1.35
N LEU A 88 -4.28 16.39 -2.45
CA LEU A 88 -4.42 15.74 -3.76
C LEU A 88 -3.09 15.16 -4.24
N GLY A 89 -1.97 15.88 -4.05
CA GLY A 89 -0.64 15.39 -4.39
C GLY A 89 -0.28 14.09 -3.65
N ASN A 90 -0.52 14.06 -2.34
CA ASN A 90 -0.30 12.86 -1.52
C ASN A 90 -1.22 11.71 -1.93
N PHE A 91 -2.50 11.97 -2.15
CA PHE A 91 -3.44 10.96 -2.64
C PHE A 91 -2.98 10.32 -3.96
N VAL A 92 -2.54 11.13 -4.92
CA VAL A 92 -2.04 10.64 -6.20
C VAL A 92 -0.81 9.76 -5.99
N GLY A 93 0.14 10.18 -5.15
CA GLY A 93 1.33 9.39 -4.79
C GLY A 93 0.97 8.02 -4.20
N ASP A 94 0.09 8.01 -3.21
CA ASP A 94 -0.38 6.80 -2.55
C ASP A 94 -1.15 5.87 -3.52
N ALA A 95 -1.99 6.44 -4.38
CA ALA A 95 -2.76 5.68 -5.37
C ALA A 95 -1.85 5.00 -6.42
N PHE A 96 -0.77 5.67 -6.84
CA PHE A 96 0.25 5.06 -7.71
C PHE A 96 0.93 3.89 -7.01
N PHE A 97 1.38 4.10 -5.76
CA PHE A 97 2.02 3.05 -4.97
C PHE A 97 1.10 1.82 -4.79
N LEU A 98 -0.17 2.06 -4.42
CA LEU A 98 -1.22 1.04 -4.31
C LEU A 98 -1.40 0.26 -5.60
N THR A 99 -1.38 0.93 -6.74
CA THR A 99 -1.54 0.27 -8.04
C THR A 99 -0.38 -0.68 -8.32
N PHE A 100 0.86 -0.27 -8.09
CA PHE A 100 2.02 -1.13 -8.33
C PHE A 100 2.09 -2.31 -7.35
N ILE A 101 1.86 -2.07 -6.06
CA ILE A 101 1.83 -3.15 -5.06
C ILE A 101 0.65 -4.08 -5.27
N GLY A 102 -0.53 -3.54 -5.59
CA GLY A 102 -1.73 -4.34 -5.83
C GLY A 102 -1.60 -5.32 -6.99
N ASN A 103 -0.67 -5.08 -7.92
CA ASN A 103 -0.35 -6.03 -8.99
C ASN A 103 0.44 -7.26 -8.50
N VAL A 104 1.12 -7.20 -7.36
CA VAL A 104 1.87 -8.34 -6.80
C VAL A 104 0.96 -9.55 -6.51
N PRO A 105 -0.13 -9.42 -5.72
CA PRO A 105 -1.04 -10.54 -5.49
C PRO A 105 -1.71 -11.03 -6.78
N LEU A 106 -2.05 -10.11 -7.70
CA LEU A 106 -2.60 -10.49 -9.00
C LEU A 106 -1.64 -11.38 -9.81
N LEU A 107 -0.35 -11.05 -9.84
CA LEU A 107 0.65 -11.83 -10.57
C LEU A 107 0.84 -13.23 -9.99
N LYS A 108 0.79 -13.41 -8.65
CA LYS A 108 0.85 -14.76 -8.04
C LYS A 108 -0.41 -15.57 -8.37
N ASP A 109 -1.59 -14.96 -8.38
CA ASP A 109 -2.83 -15.70 -8.63
C ASP A 109 -2.91 -16.15 -10.10
N ILE A 110 -2.38 -15.34 -11.03
CA ILE A 110 -2.17 -15.75 -12.42
C ILE A 110 -1.13 -16.88 -12.52
N LEU A 111 -0.07 -16.86 -11.71
CA LEU A 111 0.90 -17.94 -11.66
C LEU A 111 0.24 -19.27 -11.25
N ALA A 112 -0.65 -19.26 -10.25
CA ALA A 112 -1.44 -20.43 -9.86
C ALA A 112 -2.31 -20.95 -11.01
N CYS A 113 -2.96 -20.06 -11.76
CA CYS A 113 -3.75 -20.45 -12.94
C CYS A 113 -2.88 -21.12 -14.02
N LYS A 114 -1.63 -20.67 -14.19
CA LYS A 114 -0.69 -21.29 -15.13
C LYS A 114 -0.27 -22.68 -14.70
N PHE A 115 -0.01 -22.90 -13.41
CA PHE A 115 0.25 -24.24 -12.88
C PHE A 115 -0.97 -25.16 -13.02
N LYS A 116 -2.19 -24.67 -12.78
CA LYS A 116 -3.42 -25.44 -13.02
C LYS A 116 -3.58 -25.81 -14.49
N HIS A 117 -3.25 -24.91 -15.41
CA HIS A 117 -3.26 -25.21 -16.84
C HIS A 117 -2.19 -26.25 -17.22
N LEU A 118 -0.99 -26.13 -16.68
CA LEU A 118 0.08 -27.13 -16.86
C LEU A 118 -0.38 -28.51 -16.38
N ASN A 119 -1.01 -28.60 -15.21
CA ASN A 119 -1.55 -29.85 -14.73
C ASN A 119 -2.58 -30.42 -15.69
N ARG A 120 -3.53 -29.63 -16.22
CA ARG A 120 -4.51 -30.13 -17.21
C ARG A 120 -3.83 -30.72 -18.46
N LEU A 121 -2.72 -30.15 -18.92
CA LEU A 121 -1.95 -30.68 -20.06
C LEU A 121 -1.24 -32.00 -19.75
N MET A 122 -0.87 -32.24 -18.48
CA MET A 122 -0.23 -33.48 -18.03
C MET A 122 -1.24 -34.57 -17.64
N ASP A 123 -2.55 -34.28 -17.68
CA ASP A 123 -3.56 -35.24 -17.23
C ASP A 123 -3.66 -36.45 -18.18
N ARG A 124 -3.38 -37.64 -17.65
CA ARG A 124 -3.38 -38.90 -18.41
C ARG A 124 -4.76 -39.27 -18.96
N LYS A 125 -5.82 -38.70 -18.37
CA LYS A 125 -7.22 -38.90 -18.79
C LYS A 125 -7.68 -37.93 -19.88
N ALA A 126 -6.82 -37.01 -20.32
CA ALA A 126 -7.18 -36.07 -21.38
C ALA A 126 -7.36 -36.81 -22.73
N PRO A 127 -8.38 -36.47 -23.52
CA PRO A 127 -8.68 -37.13 -24.81
C PRO A 127 -7.57 -36.94 -25.85
N GLU A 128 -6.75 -35.90 -25.70
CA GLU A 128 -5.60 -35.60 -26.55
C GLU A 128 -4.35 -35.43 -25.66
N LYS A 129 -3.35 -36.30 -25.81
CA LYS A 129 -2.10 -36.17 -25.06
C LYS A 129 -1.32 -34.97 -25.57
N ALA A 130 -1.05 -34.00 -24.69
CA ALA A 130 -0.24 -32.85 -25.02
C ALA A 130 1.16 -33.29 -25.49
N THR A 131 1.66 -32.69 -26.56
CA THR A 131 3.01 -32.97 -27.07
C THR A 131 4.07 -32.47 -26.08
N SER A 132 5.23 -33.12 -26.01
CA SER A 132 6.38 -32.66 -25.21
C SER A 132 6.76 -31.19 -25.48
N ALA A 133 6.63 -30.74 -26.73
CA ALA A 133 6.84 -29.35 -27.13
C ALA A 133 5.81 -28.38 -26.51
N GLN A 134 4.54 -28.78 -26.38
CA GLN A 134 3.49 -27.96 -25.75
C GLN A 134 3.73 -27.85 -24.24
N LEU A 135 4.11 -28.95 -23.58
CA LEU A 135 4.47 -28.98 -22.17
C LEU A 135 5.65 -28.05 -21.88
N ARG A 136 6.73 -28.17 -22.67
CA ARG A 136 7.91 -27.30 -22.56
C ARG A 136 7.55 -25.83 -22.76
N LYS A 137 6.69 -25.51 -23.74
CA LYS A 137 6.22 -24.15 -23.98
C LYS A 137 5.42 -23.59 -22.77
N ALA A 138 4.60 -24.42 -22.12
CA ALA A 138 3.87 -24.03 -20.91
C ALA A 138 4.82 -23.76 -19.73
N MET A 139 5.81 -24.64 -19.50
CA MET A 139 6.85 -24.44 -18.48
C MET A 139 7.66 -23.16 -18.70
N VAL A 140 8.14 -22.92 -19.92
CA VAL A 140 8.85 -21.68 -20.25
C VAL A 140 7.98 -20.45 -19.97
N ASN A 141 6.68 -20.51 -20.27
CA ASN A 141 5.76 -19.42 -19.97
C ASN A 141 5.62 -19.17 -18.46
N ILE A 142 5.56 -20.24 -17.65
CA ILE A 142 5.54 -20.17 -16.19
C ILE A 142 6.82 -19.52 -15.65
N ILE A 143 7.99 -19.95 -16.13
CA ILE A 143 9.29 -19.41 -15.73
C ILE A 143 9.38 -17.92 -16.06
N LEU A 144 9.00 -17.54 -17.29
CA LEU A 144 8.99 -16.12 -17.69
C LEU A 144 8.02 -15.29 -16.85
N TRP A 145 6.88 -15.86 -16.46
CA TRP A 145 5.92 -15.20 -15.59
C TRP A 145 6.46 -15.00 -14.17
N HIS A 146 7.09 -16.02 -13.60
CA HIS A 146 7.75 -15.93 -12.30
C HIS A 146 8.91 -14.91 -12.32
N LYS A 147 9.71 -14.88 -13.39
CA LYS A 147 10.72 -13.82 -13.58
C LYS A 147 10.10 -12.42 -13.62
N LYS A 148 8.93 -12.27 -14.25
CA LYS A 148 8.19 -10.98 -14.27
C LYS A 148 7.71 -10.60 -12.87
N TYR A 149 7.21 -11.56 -12.10
CA TYR A 149 6.81 -11.37 -10.69
C TYR A 149 7.98 -10.87 -9.85
N LEU A 150 9.13 -11.55 -9.90
CA LEU A 150 10.34 -11.15 -9.18
C LEU A 150 10.86 -9.77 -9.64
N SER A 151 10.83 -9.51 -10.95
CA SER A 151 11.27 -8.21 -11.49
C SER A 151 10.37 -7.06 -11.04
N LEU A 152 9.05 -7.26 -10.97
CA LEU A 152 8.14 -6.24 -10.46
C LEU A 152 8.48 -5.90 -9.00
N GLN A 153 8.61 -6.91 -8.14
CA GLN A 153 8.92 -6.69 -6.73
C GLN A 153 10.26 -5.99 -6.53
N PHE A 154 11.30 -6.43 -7.25
CA PHE A 154 12.61 -5.79 -7.20
C PHE A 154 12.55 -4.30 -7.60
N ARG A 155 11.80 -3.98 -8.67
CA ARG A 155 11.61 -2.60 -9.13
C ARG A 155 10.81 -1.77 -8.13
N VAL A 156 9.70 -2.29 -7.61
CA VAL A 156 8.87 -1.61 -6.61
C VAL A 156 9.68 -1.31 -5.37
N ARG A 157 10.40 -2.31 -4.83
CA ARG A 157 11.27 -2.12 -3.66
C ARG A 157 12.30 -1.01 -3.89
N ARG A 158 12.98 -1.00 -5.05
CA ARG A 158 14.02 -0.02 -5.34
C ARG A 158 13.46 1.40 -5.52
N ILE A 159 12.37 1.54 -6.26
CA ILE A 159 11.77 2.86 -6.57
C ILE A 159 11.14 3.47 -5.32
N TYR A 160 10.43 2.66 -4.53
CA TYR A 160 9.68 3.14 -3.37
C TYR A 160 10.46 3.06 -2.05
N PHE A 161 11.73 2.65 -2.05
CA PHE A 161 12.55 2.57 -0.83
C PHE A 161 12.55 3.90 -0.05
N GLY A 162 12.88 5.01 -0.73
CA GLY A 162 12.89 6.34 -0.12
C GLY A 162 11.49 6.84 0.24
N VAL A 163 10.49 6.56 -0.61
CA VAL A 163 9.10 6.98 -0.39
C VAL A 163 8.52 6.30 0.85
N ILE A 164 8.70 4.99 0.99
CA ILE A 164 8.24 4.22 2.16
C ILE A 164 8.94 4.72 3.42
N ALA A 165 10.26 4.96 3.38
CA ALA A 165 10.98 5.49 4.52
C ALA A 165 10.45 6.87 4.94
N ALA A 166 10.31 7.79 3.99
CA ALA A 166 9.79 9.13 4.24
C ALA A 166 8.36 9.09 4.80
N GLN A 167 7.48 8.27 4.21
CA GLN A 167 6.09 8.14 4.64
C GLN A 167 5.97 7.56 6.06
N ILE A 168 6.69 6.48 6.36
CA ILE A 168 6.58 5.84 7.69
C ILE A 168 7.15 6.75 8.78
N LEU A 169 8.28 7.41 8.51
CA LEU A 169 8.87 8.36 9.45
C LEU A 169 7.98 9.60 9.63
N SER A 170 7.45 10.17 8.55
CA SER A 170 6.55 11.33 8.64
C SER A 170 5.25 10.99 9.36
N SER A 171 4.65 9.83 9.11
CA SER A 171 3.47 9.34 9.85
C SER A 171 3.78 9.13 11.33
N PHE A 172 4.95 8.58 11.67
CA PHE A 172 5.36 8.41 13.07
C PHE A 172 5.48 9.74 13.81
N PHE A 173 6.19 10.72 13.23
CA PHE A 173 6.29 12.07 13.81
C PHE A 173 4.93 12.78 13.84
N SER A 174 4.08 12.56 12.83
CA SER A 174 2.72 13.10 12.80
C SER A 174 1.86 12.53 13.94
N VAL A 175 1.95 11.23 14.22
CA VAL A 175 1.25 10.60 15.35
C VAL A 175 1.78 11.15 16.69
N LEU A 176 3.10 11.25 16.85
CA LEU A 176 3.72 11.78 18.08
C LEU A 176 3.30 13.22 18.38
N SER A 177 3.43 14.10 17.38
CA SER A 177 3.05 15.52 17.52
C SER A 177 1.54 15.71 17.72
N SER A 178 0.71 14.97 16.99
CA SER A 178 -0.75 15.03 17.16
C SER A 178 -1.19 14.55 18.54
N MET A 179 -0.54 13.51 19.07
CA MET A 179 -0.79 13.02 20.42
C MET A 179 -0.43 14.08 21.46
N TYR A 180 0.74 14.73 21.33
CA TYR A 180 1.13 15.81 22.22
C TYR A 180 0.12 16.97 22.19
N CYS A 181 -0.26 17.46 21.00
CA CYS A 181 -1.27 18.52 20.88
C CYS A 181 -2.66 18.12 21.40
N LEU A 182 -3.00 16.83 21.37
CA LEU A 182 -4.24 16.31 21.94
C LEU A 182 -4.21 16.38 23.47
N LEU A 183 -3.06 16.10 24.08
CA LEU A 183 -2.88 16.09 25.52
C LEU A 183 -2.78 17.49 26.11
N THR A 184 -2.11 18.44 25.42
CA THR A 184 -2.06 19.85 25.86
C THR A 184 -3.36 20.62 25.57
N GLY A 185 -4.16 20.15 24.62
CA GLY A 185 -5.43 20.80 24.23
C GLY A 185 -5.27 22.05 23.37
N ASP A 186 -4.04 22.36 22.90
CA ASP A 186 -3.74 23.57 22.13
C ASP A 186 -4.33 23.55 20.73
N TRP A 187 -4.52 22.36 20.15
CA TRP A 187 -4.98 22.22 18.77
C TRP A 187 -6.25 21.36 18.65
N PRO A 188 -7.44 21.99 18.55
CA PRO A 188 -8.70 21.26 18.54
C PRO A 188 -8.93 20.37 17.30
N ALA A 189 -8.13 20.52 16.23
CA ALA A 189 -8.16 19.63 15.06
C ALA A 189 -7.22 18.41 15.18
N ALA A 190 -6.39 18.33 16.23
CA ALA A 190 -5.44 17.24 16.46
C ALA A 190 -6.07 15.82 16.45
N PRO A 191 -7.26 15.56 17.03
CA PRO A 191 -7.86 14.22 16.98
C PRO A 191 -8.11 13.71 15.56
N VAL A 192 -8.57 14.58 14.65
CA VAL A 192 -8.84 14.23 13.26
C VAL A 192 -7.53 13.91 12.53
N TYR A 193 -6.50 14.74 12.74
CA TYR A 193 -5.18 14.51 12.14
C TYR A 193 -4.53 13.22 12.64
N LEU A 194 -4.69 12.90 13.94
CA LEU A 194 -4.19 11.68 14.56
C LEU A 194 -4.81 10.43 13.92
N ILE A 195 -6.14 10.42 13.76
CA ILE A 195 -6.86 9.29 13.12
C ILE A 195 -6.38 9.11 11.68
N PHE A 196 -6.24 10.20 10.92
CA PHE A 196 -5.73 10.16 9.55
C PHE A 196 -4.28 9.62 9.48
N SER A 197 -3.41 10.10 10.37
CA SER A 197 -2.00 9.68 10.43
C SER A 197 -1.86 8.20 10.80
N LEU A 198 -2.68 7.70 11.73
CA LEU A 198 -2.74 6.28 12.06
C LEU A 198 -3.26 5.47 10.87
N LEU A 199 -4.35 5.88 10.23
CA LEU A 199 -4.91 5.15 9.11
C LEU A 199 -3.92 5.01 7.94
N THR A 200 -3.20 6.09 7.60
CA THR A 200 -2.17 6.07 6.55
C THR A 200 -0.99 5.15 6.93
N LEU A 201 -0.52 5.20 8.19
CA LEU A 201 0.51 4.28 8.70
C LEU A 201 0.11 2.81 8.56
N TYR A 202 -1.10 2.46 9.04
CA TYR A 202 -1.59 1.08 8.96
C TYR A 202 -1.87 0.63 7.53
N LEU A 203 -2.29 1.54 6.64
CA LEU A 203 -2.49 1.21 5.23
C LEU A 203 -1.16 0.84 4.56
N TYR A 204 -0.11 1.63 4.74
CA TYR A 204 1.22 1.34 4.18
C TYR A 204 1.81 0.04 4.72
N CYS A 205 1.74 -0.17 6.03
CA CYS A 205 2.19 -1.41 6.66
C CYS A 205 1.35 -2.63 6.25
N GLY A 206 0.04 -2.46 6.08
CA GLY A 206 -0.85 -3.52 5.59
C GLY A 206 -0.53 -3.93 4.15
N LEU A 207 -0.17 -2.97 3.28
CA LEU A 207 0.29 -3.26 1.92
C LEU A 207 1.57 -4.06 1.91
N GLY A 208 2.53 -3.73 2.79
CA GLY A 208 3.75 -4.52 2.93
C GLY A 208 3.46 -5.94 3.41
N THR A 209 2.52 -6.14 4.35
CA THR A 209 2.06 -7.48 4.75
C THR A 209 1.39 -8.25 3.62
N ILE A 210 0.65 -7.59 2.72
CA ILE A 210 0.08 -8.24 1.52
C ILE A 210 1.20 -8.73 0.59
N VAL A 211 2.29 -7.98 0.45
CA VAL A 211 3.46 -8.39 -0.34
C VAL A 211 4.18 -9.57 0.32
N GLU A 212 4.43 -9.50 1.64
CA GLU A 212 5.00 -10.61 2.43
C GLU A 212 4.19 -11.89 2.22
N LYS A 213 2.89 -11.83 2.48
CA LYS A 213 1.99 -12.96 2.29
C LYS A 213 1.97 -13.45 0.84
N SER A 214 2.06 -12.55 -0.14
CA SER A 214 2.09 -12.93 -1.55
C SER A 214 3.36 -13.71 -1.91
N ASN A 215 4.48 -13.42 -1.26
CA ASN A 215 5.72 -14.18 -1.41
C ASN A 215 5.62 -15.59 -0.82
N ASP A 216 5.05 -15.71 0.38
CA ASP A 216 4.80 -17.00 1.01
C ASP A 216 3.80 -17.85 0.20
N ASP A 217 2.73 -17.23 -0.29
CA ASP A 217 1.77 -17.86 -1.19
C ASP A 217 2.44 -18.31 -2.49
N CYS A 218 3.38 -17.54 -3.05
CA CYS A 218 4.10 -17.91 -4.28
C CYS A 218 4.90 -19.20 -4.08
N VAL A 219 5.60 -19.34 -2.95
CA VAL A 219 6.31 -20.58 -2.58
C VAL A 219 5.32 -21.75 -2.50
N THR A 220 4.20 -21.54 -1.80
CA THR A 220 3.15 -22.54 -1.61
C THR A 220 2.52 -22.96 -2.94
N ILE A 221 2.24 -22.02 -3.84
CA ILE A 221 1.68 -22.28 -5.17
C ILE A 221 2.64 -23.14 -6.00
N ILE A 222 3.93 -22.80 -6.04
CA ILE A 222 4.92 -23.54 -6.82
C ILE A 222 5.02 -24.99 -6.34
N TYR A 223 4.92 -25.22 -5.02
CA TYR A 223 5.02 -26.55 -4.43
C TYR A 223 3.73 -27.37 -4.58
N THR A 224 2.58 -26.79 -4.22
CA THR A 224 1.31 -27.52 -4.06
C THR A 224 0.51 -27.60 -5.36
N GLU A 225 0.53 -26.55 -6.19
CA GLU A 225 -0.26 -26.53 -7.44
C GLU A 225 0.48 -27.19 -8.61
N CYS A 226 1.76 -27.51 -8.49
CA CYS A 226 2.51 -28.20 -9.55
C CYS A 226 2.60 -29.70 -9.26
N ARG A 227 2.13 -30.56 -10.18
CA ARG A 227 2.41 -32.01 -10.14
C ARG A 227 3.83 -32.30 -10.61
N TRP A 228 4.80 -31.90 -9.79
CA TRP A 228 6.23 -31.95 -10.13
C TRP A 228 6.75 -33.35 -10.43
N TYR A 229 6.13 -34.39 -9.86
CA TYR A 229 6.46 -35.80 -10.10
C TYR A 229 6.05 -36.30 -11.50
N ASP A 230 5.12 -35.62 -12.18
CA ASP A 230 4.70 -35.96 -13.54
C ASP A 230 5.55 -35.24 -14.61
N LEU A 231 6.43 -34.30 -14.21
CA LEU A 231 7.27 -33.53 -15.12
C LEU A 231 8.56 -34.28 -15.52
N PRO A 232 9.10 -34.03 -16.73
CA PRO A 232 10.44 -34.48 -17.11
C PRO A 232 11.53 -33.92 -16.17
N ILE A 233 12.60 -34.69 -15.95
CA ILE A 233 13.71 -34.33 -15.04
C ILE A 233 14.27 -32.93 -15.31
N SER A 234 14.44 -32.56 -16.59
CA SER A 234 14.92 -31.23 -16.99
C SER A 234 14.04 -30.09 -16.46
N GLU A 235 12.72 -30.28 -16.46
CA GLU A 235 11.76 -29.28 -16.02
C GLU A 235 11.65 -29.24 -14.48
N GLN A 236 11.86 -30.38 -13.82
CA GLN A 236 11.93 -30.45 -12.35
C GLN A 236 13.07 -29.60 -11.78
N HIS A 237 14.24 -29.57 -12.43
CA HIS A 237 15.36 -28.71 -12.02
C HIS A 237 15.00 -27.22 -12.10
N PHE A 238 14.27 -26.79 -13.13
CA PHE A 238 13.80 -25.40 -13.23
C PHE A 238 12.77 -25.05 -12.14
N LEU A 239 11.88 -25.98 -11.81
CA LEU A 239 10.93 -25.79 -10.71
C LEU A 239 11.64 -25.63 -9.37
N LEU A 240 12.67 -26.43 -9.11
CA LEU A 240 13.49 -26.34 -7.91
C LEU A 240 14.22 -24.98 -7.82
N LEU A 241 14.74 -24.49 -8.95
CA LEU A 241 15.31 -23.15 -9.03
C LEU A 241 14.27 -22.07 -8.70
N MET A 242 13.06 -22.14 -9.28
CA MET A 242 11.98 -21.20 -8.99
C MET A 242 11.58 -21.22 -7.51
N LEU A 243 11.51 -22.40 -6.89
CA LEU A 243 11.20 -22.55 -5.48
C LEU A 243 12.27 -21.87 -4.61
N ARG A 244 13.55 -22.13 -4.89
CA ARG A 244 14.67 -21.51 -4.19
C ARG A 244 14.67 -19.99 -4.32
N MET A 245 14.38 -19.45 -5.51
CA MET A 245 14.29 -17.99 -5.72
C MET A 245 13.10 -17.37 -4.99
N SER A 246 11.97 -18.07 -4.92
CA SER A 246 10.78 -17.58 -4.22
C SER A 246 11.02 -17.49 -2.71
N GLN A 247 11.71 -18.47 -2.13
CA GLN A 247 12.05 -18.51 -0.70
C GLN A 247 13.04 -17.42 -0.28
N THR A 248 13.89 -16.94 -1.19
CA THR A 248 14.88 -15.88 -0.90
C THR A 248 14.39 -14.48 -1.29
N THR A 249 13.14 -14.35 -1.76
CA THR A 249 12.59 -13.07 -2.17
C THR A 249 12.39 -12.16 -0.96
N SER A 250 13.15 -11.07 -0.91
CA SER A 250 13.05 -10.11 0.19
C SER A 250 11.78 -9.28 0.13
N SER A 251 11.15 -9.10 1.28
CA SER A 251 9.98 -8.23 1.47
C SER A 251 10.35 -6.74 1.45
N LEU A 252 9.32 -5.89 1.45
CA LEU A 252 9.48 -4.43 1.58
C LEU A 252 9.98 -4.09 2.99
N SER A 253 10.84 -3.08 3.09
CA SER A 253 11.42 -2.65 4.35
C SER A 253 11.41 -1.12 4.49
N VAL A 254 11.31 -0.67 5.74
CA VAL A 254 11.43 0.72 6.15
C VAL A 254 12.93 1.01 6.34
N ALA A 255 13.49 1.82 5.45
CA ALA A 255 14.91 2.23 5.46
C ALA A 255 15.92 1.07 5.55
N GLY A 256 15.53 -0.16 5.20
CA GLY A 256 16.39 -1.34 5.33
C GLY A 256 16.52 -1.91 6.75
N MET A 257 15.86 -1.32 7.74
CA MET A 257 15.98 -1.70 9.15
C MET A 257 14.82 -2.58 9.62
N MET A 258 13.59 -2.17 9.36
CA MET A 258 12.38 -2.87 9.81
C MET A 258 11.57 -3.38 8.61
N PRO A 259 10.94 -4.56 8.69
CA PRO A 259 10.02 -5.01 7.66
C PRO A 259 8.80 -4.07 7.60
N LEU A 260 8.29 -3.80 6.39
CA LEU A 260 7.05 -3.05 6.23
C LEU A 260 5.87 -4.00 6.47
N ASN A 261 5.41 -4.09 7.72
CA ASN A 261 4.26 -4.93 8.08
C ASN A 261 3.47 -4.36 9.25
N VAL A 262 2.29 -4.92 9.51
CA VAL A 262 1.38 -4.45 10.57
C VAL A 262 2.02 -4.52 11.97
N ASN A 263 2.96 -5.46 12.21
CA ASN A 263 3.69 -5.51 13.47
C ASN A 263 4.56 -4.27 13.67
N THR A 264 5.23 -3.78 12.62
CA THR A 264 5.97 -2.52 12.65
C THR A 264 5.07 -1.33 12.94
N ALA A 265 3.87 -1.26 12.33
CA ALA A 265 2.89 -0.21 12.66
C ALA A 265 2.49 -0.22 14.13
N LEU A 266 2.25 -1.40 14.71
CA LEU A 266 1.92 -1.55 16.13
C LEU A 266 3.08 -1.12 17.03
N GLN A 267 4.32 -1.49 16.70
CA GLN A 267 5.51 -1.09 17.46
C GLN A 267 5.70 0.43 17.41
N LEU A 268 5.58 1.05 16.23
CA LEU A 268 5.69 2.50 16.06
C LEU A 268 4.58 3.24 16.81
N THR A 269 3.35 2.73 16.79
CA THR A 269 2.23 3.35 17.53
C THR A 269 2.47 3.30 19.04
N LYS A 270 2.95 2.15 19.56
CA LYS A 270 3.30 2.01 20.98
C LYS A 270 4.46 2.93 21.38
N ALA A 271 5.48 3.05 20.54
CA ALA A 271 6.60 3.94 20.77
C ALA A 271 6.16 5.41 20.79
N ALA A 272 5.31 5.83 19.83
CA ALA A 272 4.77 7.18 19.81
C ALA A 272 3.93 7.49 21.04
N TYR A 273 3.07 6.55 21.48
CA TYR A 273 2.30 6.70 22.72
C TYR A 273 3.21 6.80 23.96
N SER A 274 4.18 5.91 24.10
CA SER A 274 5.10 5.90 25.24
C SER A 274 5.91 7.19 25.33
N MET A 275 6.42 7.69 24.20
CA MET A 275 7.14 8.96 24.17
C MET A 275 6.21 10.15 24.44
N GLY A 276 4.99 10.14 23.90
CA GLY A 276 3.99 11.17 24.19
C GLY A 276 3.67 11.25 25.69
N MET A 277 3.45 10.10 26.34
CA MET A 277 3.21 10.05 27.79
C MET A 277 4.44 10.51 28.59
N MET A 278 5.66 10.11 28.18
CA MET A 278 6.89 10.55 28.82
C MET A 278 7.09 12.07 28.73
N LEU A 279 6.74 12.69 27.60
CA LEU A 279 6.81 14.15 27.45
C LEU A 279 5.87 14.84 28.43
N MET A 280 4.63 14.35 28.59
CA MET A 280 3.68 14.89 29.56
C MET A 280 4.16 14.74 31.00
N THR A 281 4.73 13.59 31.37
CA THR A 281 5.19 13.36 32.76
C THR A 281 6.40 14.21 33.15
N ASN A 282 7.14 14.77 32.19
CA ASN A 282 8.29 15.65 32.46
C ASN A 282 7.93 17.15 32.42
N GLU A 283 6.67 17.52 32.14
CA GLU A 283 6.18 18.90 32.20
C GLU A 283 5.60 19.29 33.58
N ASP A 284 5.44 18.32 34.49
CA ASP A 284 5.15 18.51 35.93
C ASP A 284 6.45 18.56 36.76
#